data_AF-A0A954JCJ5-F1
#
_entry.id   AF-A0A954JCJ5-F1
#
_cell.length_a   1.000
_cell.length_b   1.000
_cell.length_c   1.000
_cell.angle_alpha   90.00
_cell.angle_beta   90.00
_cell.angle_gamma   90.00
#
_symmetry.space_group_name_H-M   'P 1'
#
loop_
_entity.id
_entity.type
_entity.pdbx_description
1 polymer ?
#
loop_
_entity_poly.entity_id
_entity_poly.type
_entity_poly.pdbx_seq_one_letter_code
_entity_poly.pdbx_strand_id
1 'polypeptide(L)'
;LASLETAVNLFVTLAVLVTADRWSTCIAQHQNDTTSPRFYSWKWGVLPGVLLGLAMLTKIQGFLIIPCIIAWGLWIGRTRMVPVLLAWGITANLVFFLGWPWLWVAPFENLQTFLSSASDRVQLHNYYFGQQYADVETPWHYPWVMFLITVPIGIHLLGLLGWKSAMSSSQRSRSLLLTGCLLFPLLLFSTRAAVYDGSRLFLMCFPLWAVVVGAGAERVWNWVTESRSLKTAQLTFACGVAIQMLVIWGDHPCQLSYYNLLVGQLRGASVLGLETTYWQDSLTRTFWQDCEEVIPAGETISLGPVLHQFQLEDLTRQIPAIQKKNWKLVPATDKSSAAYRILFLRKADLSAEDFQLLSEAKPLVELKREGVLLAVLLQLPSSQTEVQSNEQEA
;
A
#
# COMPACT_ATOMS: atom_id res chain seq x y z
N LEU A 1 -7.56 5.08 7.27
CA LEU A 1 -6.53 4.70 6.28
C LEU A 1 -7.00 3.57 5.36
N ALA A 2 -7.35 2.37 5.88
CA ALA A 2 -7.81 1.25 5.04
C ALA A 2 -9.03 1.56 4.14
N SER A 3 -9.98 2.38 4.61
CA SER A 3 -11.14 2.80 3.81
C SER A 3 -10.76 3.65 2.60
N LEU A 4 -9.75 4.51 2.74
CA LEU A 4 -9.28 5.41 1.69
C LEU A 4 -8.54 4.65 0.59
N GLU A 5 -7.65 3.72 0.97
CA GLU A 5 -6.96 2.84 0.00
C GLU A 5 -7.96 1.96 -0.75
N THR A 6 -8.98 1.44 -0.07
CA THR A 6 -10.04 0.64 -0.70
C THR A 6 -10.82 1.47 -1.73
N ALA A 7 -11.15 2.73 -1.42
CA ALA A 7 -11.90 3.60 -2.31
C ALA A 7 -11.09 3.97 -3.57
N VAL A 8 -9.81 4.37 -3.42
CA VAL A 8 -8.98 4.69 -4.59
C VAL A 8 -8.78 3.47 -5.48
N ASN A 9 -8.54 2.29 -4.88
CA ASN A 9 -8.40 1.04 -5.61
C ASN A 9 -9.67 0.70 -6.42
N LEU A 10 -10.85 0.87 -5.82
CA LEU A 10 -12.12 0.68 -6.50
C LEU A 10 -12.28 1.62 -7.69
N PHE A 11 -12.15 2.93 -7.48
CA PHE A 11 -12.41 3.91 -8.53
C PHE A 11 -11.35 3.89 -9.63
N VAL A 12 -10.09 3.63 -9.32
CA VAL A 12 -9.05 3.39 -10.33
C VAL A 12 -9.40 2.18 -11.18
N THR A 13 -9.77 1.05 -10.55
CA THR A 13 -10.11 -0.19 -11.26
C THR A 13 -11.32 0.04 -12.17
N LEU A 14 -12.38 0.66 -11.65
CA LEU A 14 -13.57 0.99 -12.44
C LEU A 14 -13.23 1.95 -13.57
N ALA A 15 -12.46 3.01 -13.32
CA ALA A 15 -12.05 3.96 -14.35
C ALA A 15 -11.31 3.25 -15.48
N VAL A 16 -10.36 2.36 -15.18
CA VAL A 16 -9.60 1.62 -16.19
C VAL A 16 -10.49 0.63 -16.95
N LEU A 17 -11.26 -0.22 -16.26
CA LEU A 17 -12.09 -1.25 -16.89
C LEU A 17 -13.22 -0.66 -17.75
N VAL A 18 -13.92 0.36 -17.24
CA VAL A 18 -15.00 1.03 -17.96
C VAL A 18 -14.44 1.82 -19.16
N THR A 19 -13.28 2.44 -19.04
CA THR A 19 -12.60 3.09 -20.18
C THR A 19 -12.24 2.06 -21.25
N ALA A 20 -11.64 0.93 -20.85
CA ALA A 20 -11.24 -0.14 -21.76
C ALA A 20 -12.43 -0.67 -22.56
N ASP A 21 -13.55 -0.93 -21.89
CA ASP A 21 -14.77 -1.46 -22.49
C ASP A 21 -15.47 -0.42 -23.40
N ARG A 22 -15.75 0.77 -22.87
CA ARG A 22 -16.56 1.77 -23.56
C ARG A 22 -15.86 2.32 -24.80
N TRP A 23 -14.57 2.60 -24.73
CA TRP A 23 -13.85 3.17 -25.88
C TRP A 23 -13.60 2.11 -26.95
N SER A 24 -13.36 0.84 -26.56
CA SER A 24 -13.29 -0.26 -27.52
C SER A 24 -14.63 -0.46 -28.24
N THR A 25 -15.74 -0.39 -27.50
CA THR A 25 -17.10 -0.51 -28.06
C THR A 25 -17.42 0.63 -29.01
N CYS A 26 -17.07 1.87 -28.64
CA CYS A 26 -17.22 3.04 -29.51
C CYS A 26 -16.52 2.83 -30.85
N ILE A 27 -15.29 2.35 -30.84
CA ILE A 27 -14.51 2.14 -32.07
C ILE A 27 -15.11 1.01 -32.91
N ALA A 28 -15.51 -0.09 -32.27
CA ALA A 28 -16.13 -1.23 -32.96
C ALA A 28 -17.45 -0.84 -33.64
N GLN A 29 -18.29 -0.02 -32.98
CA GLN A 29 -19.54 0.48 -33.56
C GLN A 29 -19.27 1.35 -34.80
N HIS A 30 -18.26 2.20 -34.73
CA HIS A 30 -17.92 3.14 -35.82
C HIS A 30 -17.29 2.44 -37.03
N GLN A 31 -16.58 1.33 -36.82
CA GLN A 31 -16.03 0.51 -37.92
C GLN A 31 -17.13 -0.18 -38.75
N ASN A 32 -18.28 -0.46 -38.14
CA ASN A 32 -19.40 -1.13 -38.79
C ASN A 32 -20.39 -0.17 -39.48
N ASP A 33 -20.22 1.14 -39.29
CA ASP A 33 -21.12 2.16 -39.85
C ASP A 33 -20.42 2.95 -40.97
N THR A 34 -20.91 2.78 -42.20
CA THR A 34 -20.38 3.42 -43.41
C THR A 34 -20.70 4.91 -43.53
N THR A 35 -21.60 5.42 -42.68
CA THR A 35 -22.02 6.85 -42.64
C THR A 35 -21.41 7.61 -41.46
N SER A 36 -20.43 7.00 -40.80
CA SER A 36 -20.03 7.40 -39.47
C SER A 36 -19.26 8.74 -39.43
N PRO A 37 -19.54 9.61 -38.43
CA PRO A 37 -18.99 10.96 -38.39
C PRO A 37 -17.46 10.97 -38.24
N ARG A 38 -16.81 12.09 -38.62
CA ARG A 38 -15.33 12.23 -38.56
C ARG A 38 -14.74 11.97 -37.17
N PHE A 39 -15.51 12.23 -36.10
CA PHE A 39 -15.10 12.07 -34.71
C PHE A 39 -16.03 11.14 -33.94
N TYR A 40 -15.50 10.53 -32.88
CA TYR A 40 -16.29 9.74 -31.95
C TYR A 40 -17.14 10.63 -31.05
N SER A 41 -18.31 10.12 -30.64
CA SER A 41 -19.25 10.87 -29.78
C SER A 41 -18.66 11.14 -28.39
N TRP A 42 -18.67 12.40 -27.97
CA TRP A 42 -18.18 12.86 -26.66
C TRP A 42 -18.82 12.12 -25.48
N LYS A 43 -20.04 11.58 -25.65
CA LYS A 43 -20.77 10.83 -24.61
C LYS A 43 -19.99 9.63 -24.07
N TRP A 44 -19.11 9.05 -24.88
CA TRP A 44 -18.24 7.94 -24.47
C TRP A 44 -17.17 8.34 -23.46
N GLY A 45 -16.90 9.64 -23.30
CA GLY A 45 -15.94 10.16 -22.33
C GLY A 45 -16.56 10.42 -20.95
N VAL A 46 -17.87 10.63 -20.87
CA VAL A 46 -18.54 11.14 -19.65
C VAL A 46 -18.41 10.18 -18.47
N LEU A 47 -18.90 8.94 -18.59
CA LEU A 47 -18.85 7.98 -17.48
C LEU A 47 -17.41 7.62 -17.06
N PRO A 48 -16.48 7.31 -18.00
CA PRO A 48 -15.06 7.21 -17.67
C PRO A 48 -14.51 8.43 -16.93
N GLY A 49 -14.96 9.63 -17.31
CA GLY A 49 -14.54 10.89 -16.69
C GLY A 49 -15.04 11.00 -15.25
N VAL A 50 -16.30 10.65 -14.99
CA VAL A 50 -16.86 10.60 -13.63
C VAL A 50 -16.03 9.69 -12.74
N LEU A 51 -15.70 8.48 -13.21
CA LEU A 51 -14.93 7.51 -12.45
C LEU A 51 -13.49 7.97 -12.18
N LEU A 52 -12.84 8.63 -13.15
CA LEU A 52 -11.54 9.25 -12.92
C LEU A 52 -11.64 10.38 -11.89
N GLY A 53 -12.65 11.24 -11.96
CA GLY A 53 -12.87 12.30 -10.97
C GLY A 53 -13.04 11.75 -9.56
N LEU A 54 -13.80 10.66 -9.41
CA LEU A 54 -13.94 9.94 -8.13
C LEU A 54 -12.60 9.34 -7.66
N ALA A 55 -11.80 8.78 -8.55
CA ALA A 55 -10.46 8.30 -8.21
C ALA A 55 -9.55 9.45 -7.72
N MET A 56 -9.54 10.59 -8.43
CA MET A 56 -8.77 11.78 -8.06
C MET A 56 -9.21 12.35 -6.70
N LEU A 57 -10.51 12.32 -6.38
CA LEU A 57 -11.06 12.77 -5.10
C LEU A 57 -10.61 11.94 -3.90
N THR A 58 -10.30 10.66 -4.12
CA THR A 58 -9.90 9.77 -3.03
C THR A 58 -8.43 9.93 -2.65
N LYS A 59 -7.53 9.98 -3.64
CA LYS A 59 -6.08 10.04 -3.41
C LYS A 59 -5.32 10.48 -4.65
N ILE A 60 -4.13 11.05 -4.47
CA ILE A 60 -3.25 11.50 -5.57
C ILE A 60 -2.86 10.38 -6.54
N GLN A 61 -2.88 9.12 -6.09
CA GLN A 61 -2.68 7.93 -6.92
C GLN A 61 -3.70 7.82 -8.05
N GLY A 62 -4.92 8.36 -7.89
CA GLY A 62 -5.93 8.41 -8.94
C GLY A 62 -5.48 9.15 -10.20
N PHE A 63 -4.50 10.06 -10.10
CA PHE A 63 -3.94 10.77 -11.24
C PHE A 63 -2.99 9.91 -12.08
N LEU A 64 -2.43 8.83 -11.53
CA LEU A 64 -1.40 8.03 -12.20
C LEU A 64 -1.90 7.28 -13.44
N ILE A 65 -3.21 7.03 -13.56
CA ILE A 65 -3.79 6.36 -14.75
C ILE A 65 -4.01 7.30 -15.94
N ILE A 66 -4.00 8.62 -15.72
CA ILE A 66 -4.28 9.65 -16.75
C ILE A 66 -3.36 9.51 -17.98
N PRO A 67 -2.02 9.50 -17.85
CA PRO A 67 -1.14 9.41 -19.03
C PRO A 67 -1.35 8.12 -19.82
N CYS A 68 -1.60 7.00 -19.14
CA CYS A 68 -1.85 5.71 -19.77
C CYS A 68 -3.16 5.72 -20.59
N ILE A 69 -4.24 6.28 -20.02
CA ILE A 69 -5.54 6.39 -20.69
C ILE A 69 -5.45 7.31 -21.92
N ILE A 70 -4.77 8.45 -21.81
CA ILE A 70 -4.58 9.39 -22.94
C ILE A 70 -3.78 8.71 -24.05
N ALA A 71 -2.63 8.13 -23.72
CA ALA A 71 -1.76 7.47 -24.68
C ALA A 71 -2.48 6.33 -25.40
N TRP A 72 -3.22 5.50 -24.64
CA TRP A 72 -4.01 4.41 -25.19
C TRP A 72 -5.14 4.90 -26.09
N GLY A 73 -5.93 5.90 -25.65
CA GLY A 73 -7.03 6.47 -26.43
C GLY A 73 -6.56 7.05 -27.77
N LEU A 74 -5.45 7.82 -27.75
CA LEU A 74 -4.84 8.35 -28.97
C LEU A 74 -4.23 7.25 -29.85
N TRP A 75 -3.73 6.16 -29.28
CA TRP A 75 -3.23 5.03 -30.06
C TRP A 75 -4.34 4.30 -30.82
N ILE A 76 -5.45 3.95 -30.14
CA ILE A 76 -6.52 3.15 -30.74
C ILE A 76 -7.44 3.96 -31.68
N GLY A 77 -7.63 5.25 -31.39
CA GLY A 77 -8.62 6.08 -32.08
C GLY A 77 -8.04 7.36 -32.70
N ARG A 78 -6.74 7.63 -32.52
CA ARG A 78 -6.03 8.79 -33.07
C ARG A 78 -6.76 10.10 -32.73
N THR A 79 -6.71 11.07 -33.63
CA THR A 79 -7.37 12.37 -33.49
C THR A 79 -8.89 12.28 -33.43
N ARG A 80 -9.50 11.16 -33.85
CA ARG A 80 -10.96 10.96 -33.74
C ARG A 80 -11.43 10.85 -32.28
N MET A 81 -10.52 10.52 -31.35
CA MET A 81 -10.78 10.45 -29.90
C MET A 81 -10.76 11.78 -29.19
N VAL A 82 -10.38 12.88 -29.86
CA VAL A 82 -10.25 14.19 -29.19
C VAL A 82 -11.54 14.60 -28.47
N PRO A 83 -12.76 14.51 -29.04
CA PRO A 83 -13.97 14.89 -28.30
C PRO A 83 -14.27 13.98 -27.10
N VAL A 84 -13.91 12.69 -27.19
CA VAL A 84 -14.07 11.72 -26.10
C VAL A 84 -13.10 12.06 -24.96
N LEU A 85 -11.84 12.34 -25.28
CA LEU A 85 -10.81 12.74 -24.33
C LEU A 85 -11.13 14.07 -23.66
N LEU A 86 -11.65 15.05 -24.42
CA LEU A 86 -12.09 16.33 -23.88
C LEU A 86 -13.26 16.14 -22.89
N ALA A 87 -14.29 15.38 -23.28
CA ALA A 87 -15.41 15.11 -22.37
C ALA A 87 -14.99 14.33 -21.12
N TRP A 88 -14.09 13.36 -21.28
CA TRP A 88 -13.47 12.61 -20.18
C TRP A 88 -12.73 13.52 -19.21
N GLY A 89 -11.81 14.35 -19.72
CA GLY A 89 -11.04 15.30 -18.91
C GLY A 89 -11.91 16.34 -18.23
N ILE A 90 -12.87 16.95 -18.97
CA ILE A 90 -13.79 17.95 -18.41
C ILE A 90 -14.63 17.33 -17.29
N THR A 91 -15.21 16.15 -17.53
CA THR A 91 -16.07 15.50 -16.54
C THR A 91 -15.28 15.07 -15.30
N ALA A 92 -14.04 14.58 -15.46
CA ALA A 92 -13.17 14.24 -14.33
C ALA A 92 -12.85 15.46 -13.47
N ASN A 93 -12.47 16.58 -14.08
CA ASN A 93 -12.17 17.82 -13.37
C ASN A 93 -13.42 18.43 -12.72
N LEU A 94 -14.59 18.35 -13.38
CA LEU A 94 -15.86 18.80 -12.79
C LEU A 94 -16.22 17.98 -11.56
N VAL A 95 -16.14 16.65 -11.63
CA VAL A 95 -16.41 15.78 -10.48
C VAL A 95 -15.41 16.06 -9.36
N PHE A 96 -14.12 16.20 -9.68
CA PHE A 96 -13.09 16.53 -8.69
C PHE A 96 -13.33 17.88 -8.00
N PHE A 97 -13.69 18.91 -8.76
CA PHE A 97 -14.01 20.22 -8.20
C PHE A 97 -15.29 20.17 -7.35
N LEU A 98 -16.36 19.57 -7.85
CA LEU A 98 -17.65 19.46 -7.14
C LEU A 98 -17.58 18.51 -5.93
N GLY A 99 -16.66 17.55 -5.91
CA GLY A 99 -16.49 16.65 -4.78
C GLY A 99 -15.60 17.19 -3.67
N TRP A 100 -14.95 18.34 -3.88
CA TRP A 100 -14.00 18.91 -2.92
C TRP A 100 -14.36 20.36 -2.54
N PRO A 101 -15.29 20.55 -1.57
CA PRO A 101 -15.79 21.87 -1.20
C PRO A 101 -14.73 22.89 -0.77
N TRP A 102 -13.60 22.42 -0.27
CA TRP A 102 -12.46 23.28 0.06
C TRP A 102 -11.98 24.07 -1.17
N LEU A 103 -12.02 23.50 -2.38
CA LEU A 103 -11.70 24.23 -3.61
C LEU A 103 -12.72 25.33 -3.94
N TRP A 104 -13.93 25.32 -3.39
CA TRP A 104 -14.94 26.34 -3.74
C TRP A 104 -14.67 27.69 -3.08
N VAL A 105 -14.06 27.65 -1.89
CA VAL A 105 -13.81 28.85 -1.07
C VAL A 105 -12.82 29.79 -1.75
N ALA A 106 -11.74 29.23 -2.29
CA ALA A 106 -10.68 29.97 -2.98
C ALA A 106 -10.09 29.07 -4.09
N PRO A 107 -10.76 28.95 -5.25
CA PRO A 107 -10.44 27.92 -6.25
C PRO A 107 -8.99 27.92 -6.74
N PHE A 108 -8.43 29.09 -7.00
CA PHE A 108 -7.09 29.19 -7.56
C PHE A 108 -6.02 29.00 -6.48
N GLU A 109 -6.20 29.63 -5.33
CA GLU A 109 -5.27 29.59 -4.20
C GLU A 109 -5.20 28.18 -3.60
N ASN A 110 -6.34 27.53 -3.42
CA ASN A 110 -6.41 26.18 -2.85
C ASN A 110 -5.89 25.13 -3.85
N LEU A 111 -6.14 25.30 -5.15
CA LEU A 111 -5.54 24.44 -6.16
C LEU A 111 -4.01 24.60 -6.20
N GLN A 112 -3.50 25.82 -6.16
CA GLN A 112 -2.06 26.07 -6.08
C GLN A 112 -1.45 25.49 -4.80
N THR A 113 -2.13 25.65 -3.66
CA THR A 113 -1.72 25.07 -2.39
C THR A 113 -1.65 23.54 -2.47
N PHE A 114 -2.67 22.89 -3.05
CA PHE A 114 -2.65 21.45 -3.29
C PHE A 114 -1.47 21.01 -4.17
N LEU A 115 -1.25 21.69 -5.31
CA LEU A 115 -0.16 21.34 -6.23
C LEU A 115 1.24 21.59 -5.62
N SER A 116 1.38 22.64 -4.80
CA SER A 116 2.64 22.97 -4.12
C SER A 116 2.92 22.07 -2.90
N SER A 117 1.88 21.60 -2.20
CA SER A 117 2.02 20.69 -1.05
C SER A 117 2.67 19.35 -1.41
N ALA A 118 2.68 18.97 -2.69
CA ALA A 118 3.44 17.83 -3.18
C ALA A 118 4.98 18.04 -3.10
N SER A 119 5.43 19.30 -3.00
CA SER A 119 6.84 19.68 -2.93
C SER A 119 7.33 19.87 -1.48
N ASP A 120 6.50 20.45 -0.60
CA ASP A 120 6.79 20.64 0.83
C ASP A 120 6.44 19.39 1.65
N ARG A 121 7.18 18.31 1.42
CA ARG A 121 6.94 17.02 2.08
C ARG A 121 7.92 16.73 3.19
N VAL A 122 7.42 16.10 4.26
CA VAL A 122 8.27 15.47 5.28
C VAL A 122 9.00 14.31 4.62
N GLN A 123 10.33 14.30 4.74
CA GLN A 123 11.15 13.20 4.25
C GLN A 123 10.84 11.94 5.07
N LEU A 124 10.49 10.87 4.38
CA LEU A 124 10.28 9.55 4.97
C LEU A 124 11.42 8.61 4.61
N HIS A 125 11.52 7.50 5.35
CA HIS A 125 12.59 6.53 5.18
C HIS A 125 12.05 5.13 4.89
N ASN A 126 12.86 4.35 4.19
CA ASN A 126 12.66 2.92 3.97
C ASN A 126 13.85 2.15 4.52
N TYR A 127 13.60 1.04 5.18
CA TYR A 127 14.63 0.05 5.46
C TYR A 127 14.59 -1.03 4.37
N TYR A 128 15.65 -1.09 3.58
CA TYR A 128 15.70 -1.94 2.40
C TYR A 128 17.09 -2.55 2.25
N PHE A 129 17.13 -3.88 2.19
CA PHE A 129 18.36 -4.67 2.14
C PHE A 129 19.43 -4.27 3.17
N GLY A 130 18.99 -4.06 4.42
CA GLY A 130 19.87 -3.78 5.55
C GLY A 130 20.28 -2.32 5.69
N GLN A 131 19.78 -1.43 4.82
CA GLN A 131 20.14 -0.02 4.80
C GLN A 131 18.89 0.86 4.87
N GLN A 132 19.03 2.02 5.52
CA GLN A 132 18.01 3.05 5.54
C GLN A 132 18.21 3.99 4.34
N TYR A 133 17.15 4.20 3.57
CA TYR A 133 17.12 5.10 2.43
C TYR A 133 16.12 6.22 2.68
N ALA A 134 16.47 7.44 2.29
CA ALA A 134 15.46 8.47 2.09
C ALA A 134 14.51 8.06 0.95
N ASP A 135 13.26 8.49 1.05
CA ASP A 135 12.18 8.17 0.10
C ASP A 135 12.44 8.59 -1.37
N VAL A 136 13.28 9.60 -1.66
CA VAL A 136 13.75 9.93 -3.04
C VAL A 136 15.01 9.18 -3.47
N GLU A 137 15.71 8.56 -2.53
CA GLU A 137 16.99 7.87 -2.76
C GLU A 137 16.84 6.35 -2.74
N THR A 138 15.61 5.88 -2.50
CA THR A 138 15.29 4.46 -2.47
C THR A 138 15.63 3.82 -3.84
N PRO A 139 16.26 2.64 -3.87
CA PRO A 139 16.72 2.04 -5.12
C PRO A 139 15.59 1.84 -6.14
N TRP A 140 15.88 2.07 -7.43
CA TRP A 140 14.90 2.00 -8.53
C TRP A 140 14.13 0.67 -8.62
N HIS A 141 14.73 -0.42 -8.15
CA HIS A 141 14.13 -1.75 -8.19
C HIS A 141 13.19 -2.02 -6.99
N TYR A 142 13.12 -1.13 -6.00
CA TYR A 142 12.27 -1.25 -4.82
C TYR A 142 10.79 -1.55 -5.14
N PRO A 143 10.07 -0.76 -5.97
CA PRO A 143 8.65 -1.04 -6.26
C PRO A 143 8.45 -2.40 -6.94
N TRP A 144 9.39 -2.83 -7.79
CA TRP A 144 9.36 -4.13 -8.46
C TRP A 144 9.56 -5.28 -7.49
N VAL A 145 10.56 -5.16 -6.60
CA VAL A 145 10.83 -6.16 -5.58
C VAL A 145 9.65 -6.26 -4.63
N MET A 146 9.14 -5.14 -4.12
CA MET A 146 7.96 -5.12 -3.26
C MET A 146 6.75 -5.78 -3.93
N PHE A 147 6.41 -5.39 -5.17
CA PHE A 147 5.34 -6.05 -5.93
C PHE A 147 5.56 -7.58 -6.10
N LEU A 148 6.81 -7.99 -6.35
CA LEU A 148 7.16 -9.39 -6.55
C LEU A 148 7.02 -10.20 -5.25
N ILE A 149 7.46 -9.65 -4.12
CA ILE A 149 7.57 -10.41 -2.85
C ILE A 149 6.34 -10.30 -1.94
N THR A 150 5.44 -9.35 -2.19
CA THR A 150 4.20 -9.18 -1.39
C THR A 150 2.96 -9.78 -2.04
N VAL A 151 3.11 -10.52 -3.14
CA VAL A 151 2.01 -11.28 -3.78
C VAL A 151 2.39 -12.76 -3.81
N PRO A 152 1.51 -13.69 -3.39
CA PRO A 152 1.78 -15.12 -3.44
C PRO A 152 2.28 -15.59 -4.82
N ILE A 153 3.31 -16.45 -4.85
CA ILE A 153 3.94 -16.92 -6.10
C ILE A 153 2.93 -17.56 -7.06
N GLY A 154 2.02 -18.39 -6.53
CA GLY A 154 0.97 -19.01 -7.34
C GLY A 154 0.08 -17.98 -8.03
N ILE A 155 -0.22 -16.85 -7.36
CA ILE A 155 -0.98 -15.75 -7.94
C ILE A 155 -0.17 -15.07 -9.05
N HIS A 156 1.14 -14.86 -8.87
CA HIS A 156 2.00 -14.35 -9.95
C HIS A 156 2.02 -15.27 -11.17
N LEU A 157 2.11 -16.58 -10.97
CA LEU A 157 2.10 -17.55 -12.08
C LEU A 157 0.78 -17.49 -12.86
N LEU A 158 -0.35 -17.43 -12.17
CA LEU A 158 -1.65 -17.23 -12.80
C LEU A 158 -1.71 -15.90 -13.56
N GLY A 159 -1.23 -14.80 -12.96
CA GLY A 159 -1.15 -13.50 -13.62
C GLY A 159 -0.29 -13.52 -14.88
N LEU A 160 0.87 -14.19 -14.87
CA LEU A 160 1.70 -14.35 -16.06
C LEU A 160 1.01 -15.14 -17.17
N LEU A 161 0.28 -16.21 -16.84
CA LEU A 161 -0.51 -16.98 -17.81
C LEU A 161 -1.66 -16.15 -18.41
N GLY A 162 -2.36 -15.40 -17.55
CA GLY A 162 -3.43 -14.49 -17.96
C GLY A 162 -2.91 -13.39 -18.87
N TRP A 163 -1.81 -12.75 -18.49
CA TRP A 163 -1.16 -11.68 -19.26
C TRP A 163 -0.73 -12.17 -20.65
N LYS A 164 0.03 -13.27 -20.73
CA LYS A 164 0.50 -13.84 -22.01
C LYS A 164 -0.65 -14.10 -22.97
N SER A 165 -1.73 -14.66 -22.48
CA SER A 165 -2.87 -14.95 -23.33
C SER A 165 -3.68 -13.73 -23.72
N ALA A 166 -3.80 -12.77 -22.80
CA ALA A 166 -4.48 -11.52 -23.08
C ALA A 166 -3.75 -10.77 -24.22
N MET A 167 -2.41 -10.81 -24.22
CA MET A 167 -1.56 -10.26 -25.29
C MET A 167 -1.70 -10.98 -26.64
N SER A 168 -2.09 -12.26 -26.66
CA SER A 168 -2.29 -13.04 -27.90
C SER A 168 -3.76 -13.09 -28.37
N SER A 169 -4.67 -12.42 -27.66
CA SER A 169 -6.11 -12.46 -27.94
C SER A 169 -6.58 -11.25 -28.77
N SER A 170 -7.81 -11.31 -29.28
CA SER A 170 -8.50 -10.15 -29.87
C SER A 170 -8.72 -8.99 -28.87
N GLN A 171 -8.57 -9.26 -27.57
CA GLN A 171 -8.69 -8.26 -26.50
C GLN A 171 -7.36 -7.54 -26.20
N ARG A 172 -6.27 -7.84 -26.94
CA ARG A 172 -4.92 -7.29 -26.73
C ARG A 172 -4.91 -5.79 -26.44
N SER A 173 -5.67 -4.99 -27.18
CA SER A 173 -5.74 -3.54 -26.98
C SER A 173 -6.19 -3.15 -25.57
N ARG A 174 -7.28 -3.76 -25.07
CA ARG A 174 -7.79 -3.50 -23.70
C ARG A 174 -6.74 -3.93 -22.67
N SER A 175 -6.14 -5.10 -22.89
CA SER A 175 -5.12 -5.64 -22.00
C SER A 175 -3.85 -4.77 -21.95
N LEU A 176 -3.51 -4.06 -23.03
CA LEU A 176 -2.41 -3.09 -23.05
C LEU A 176 -2.73 -1.86 -22.19
N LEU A 177 -3.97 -1.37 -22.16
CA LEU A 177 -4.36 -0.31 -21.23
C LEU A 177 -4.22 -0.78 -19.79
N LEU A 178 -4.76 -1.95 -19.44
CA LEU A 178 -4.66 -2.51 -18.09
C LEU A 178 -3.20 -2.69 -17.69
N THR A 179 -2.37 -3.24 -18.58
CA THR A 179 -0.92 -3.42 -18.35
C THR A 179 -0.22 -2.07 -18.19
N GLY A 180 -0.56 -1.06 -18.99
CA GLY A 180 -0.02 0.28 -18.86
C GLY A 180 -0.34 0.90 -17.50
N CYS A 181 -1.63 0.89 -17.10
CA CYS A 181 -2.07 1.42 -15.81
C CYS A 181 -1.51 0.63 -14.61
N LEU A 182 -1.22 -0.67 -14.78
CA LEU A 182 -0.56 -1.51 -13.79
C LEU A 182 0.93 -1.19 -13.65
N LEU A 183 1.66 -1.09 -14.77
CA LEU A 183 3.12 -0.94 -14.76
C LEU A 183 3.58 0.51 -14.59
N PHE A 184 2.78 1.48 -14.99
CA PHE A 184 3.16 2.89 -14.93
C PHE A 184 3.48 3.39 -13.52
N PRO A 185 2.68 3.10 -12.46
CA PRO A 185 3.07 3.46 -11.10
C PRO A 185 4.40 2.84 -10.67
N LEU A 186 4.66 1.57 -11.02
CA LEU A 186 5.93 0.91 -10.71
C LEU A 186 7.10 1.60 -11.41
N LEU A 187 6.95 1.93 -12.69
CA LEU A 187 7.93 2.69 -13.47
C LEU A 187 8.19 4.08 -12.88
N LEU A 188 7.12 4.80 -12.51
CA LEU A 188 7.22 6.13 -11.91
C LEU A 188 8.00 6.07 -10.60
N PHE A 189 7.67 5.13 -9.71
CA PHE A 189 8.38 4.93 -8.44
C PHE A 189 9.76 4.28 -8.59
N SER A 190 10.15 3.88 -9.81
CA SER A 190 11.53 3.48 -10.13
C SER A 190 12.42 4.68 -10.47
N THR A 191 11.84 5.88 -10.54
CA THR A 191 12.58 7.13 -10.76
C THR A 191 12.91 7.79 -9.41
N ARG A 192 13.21 9.10 -9.41
CA ARG A 192 13.41 9.89 -8.18
C ARG A 192 12.10 10.33 -7.50
N ALA A 193 10.96 9.81 -7.95
CA ALA A 193 9.69 10.02 -7.26
C ALA A 193 9.75 9.40 -5.86
N ALA A 194 9.14 10.09 -4.88
CA ALA A 194 9.03 9.58 -3.52
C ALA A 194 8.43 8.18 -3.50
N VAL A 195 9.15 7.20 -2.96
CA VAL A 195 8.59 5.88 -2.69
C VAL A 195 8.91 5.48 -1.26
N TYR A 196 7.89 5.02 -0.54
CA TYR A 196 8.03 4.61 0.85
C TYR A 196 6.88 3.71 1.28
N ASP A 197 7.04 3.09 2.46
CA ASP A 197 6.00 2.30 3.13
C ASP A 197 5.59 1.05 2.33
N GLY A 198 6.57 0.35 1.76
CA GLY A 198 6.35 -0.90 1.05
C GLY A 198 5.53 -0.70 -0.22
N SER A 199 4.44 -1.47 -0.34
CA SER A 199 3.56 -1.45 -1.52
C SER A 199 2.48 -0.36 -1.49
N ARG A 200 2.40 0.41 -0.40
CA ARG A 200 1.26 1.31 -0.12
C ARG A 200 0.99 2.32 -1.24
N LEU A 201 2.04 2.91 -1.80
CA LEU A 201 1.90 3.98 -2.80
C LEU A 201 1.42 3.49 -4.17
N PHE A 202 1.51 2.19 -4.42
CA PHE A 202 1.08 1.56 -5.67
C PHE A 202 0.06 0.45 -5.43
N LEU A 203 -0.70 0.49 -4.33
CA LEU A 203 -1.78 -0.46 -4.03
C LEU A 203 -2.83 -0.58 -5.16
N MET A 204 -3.03 0.50 -5.92
CA MET A 204 -3.90 0.52 -7.10
C MET A 204 -3.51 -0.50 -8.19
N CYS A 205 -2.26 -0.99 -8.17
CA CYS A 205 -1.78 -2.01 -9.08
C CYS A 205 -2.41 -3.39 -8.80
N PHE A 206 -2.67 -3.71 -7.53
CA PHE A 206 -3.04 -5.07 -7.14
C PHE A 206 -4.44 -5.50 -7.63
N PRO A 207 -5.49 -4.65 -7.58
CA PRO A 207 -6.76 -4.98 -8.20
C PRO A 207 -6.67 -5.16 -9.72
N LEU A 208 -5.88 -4.33 -10.41
CA LEU A 208 -5.64 -4.48 -11.85
C LEU A 208 -4.91 -5.79 -12.15
N TRP A 209 -3.93 -6.14 -11.32
CA TRP A 209 -3.25 -7.44 -11.39
C TRP A 209 -4.23 -8.60 -11.14
N ALA A 210 -5.14 -8.47 -10.17
CA ALA A 210 -6.15 -9.49 -9.88
C ALA A 210 -7.07 -9.79 -11.07
N VAL A 211 -7.40 -8.79 -11.90
CA VAL A 211 -8.14 -9.01 -13.16
C VAL A 211 -7.32 -9.88 -14.13
N VAL A 212 -6.02 -9.60 -14.26
CA VAL A 212 -5.11 -10.38 -15.11
C VAL A 212 -4.92 -11.80 -14.57
N VAL A 213 -4.79 -11.95 -13.25
CA VAL A 213 -4.75 -13.24 -12.55
C VAL A 213 -6.02 -14.04 -12.82
N GLY A 214 -7.20 -13.41 -12.77
CA GLY A 214 -8.48 -14.04 -13.07
C GLY A 214 -8.50 -14.67 -14.47
N ALA A 215 -7.99 -13.96 -15.48
CA ALA A 215 -7.88 -14.49 -16.84
C ALA A 215 -6.91 -15.69 -16.96
N GLY A 216 -5.91 -15.80 -16.08
CA GLY A 216 -5.04 -16.96 -15.97
C GLY A 216 -5.70 -18.12 -15.24
N ALA A 217 -6.40 -17.82 -14.14
CA ALA A 217 -7.17 -18.79 -13.36
C ALA A 217 -8.26 -19.45 -14.20
N GLU A 218 -8.98 -18.69 -15.03
CA GLU A 218 -9.97 -19.20 -15.98
C GLU A 218 -9.35 -20.23 -16.95
N ARG A 219 -8.12 -20.01 -17.41
CA ARG A 219 -7.45 -20.96 -18.31
C ARG A 219 -7.07 -22.24 -17.61
N VAL A 220 -6.52 -22.14 -16.41
CA VAL A 220 -6.21 -23.33 -15.61
C VAL A 220 -7.51 -24.09 -15.32
N TRP A 221 -8.59 -23.39 -14.98
CA TRP A 221 -9.90 -23.99 -14.75
C TRP A 221 -10.42 -24.75 -15.97
N ASN A 222 -10.45 -24.12 -17.14
CA ASN A 222 -10.91 -24.74 -18.38
C ASN A 222 -10.02 -25.94 -18.75
N TRP A 223 -8.70 -25.78 -18.67
CA TRP A 223 -7.75 -26.85 -18.94
C TRP A 223 -7.95 -28.06 -18.01
N VAL A 224 -8.12 -27.87 -16.70
CA VAL A 224 -8.37 -28.97 -15.76
C VAL A 224 -9.75 -29.60 -16.03
N THR A 225 -10.76 -28.79 -16.36
CA THR A 225 -12.10 -29.30 -16.66
C THR A 225 -12.11 -30.17 -17.91
N GLU A 226 -11.44 -29.73 -18.97
CA GLU A 226 -11.33 -30.43 -20.26
C GLU A 226 -10.42 -31.66 -20.20
N SER A 227 -9.27 -31.55 -19.51
CA SER A 227 -8.29 -32.64 -19.44
C SER A 227 -8.62 -33.70 -18.37
N ARG A 228 -9.40 -33.32 -17.34
CA ARG A 228 -9.76 -34.18 -16.21
C ARG A 228 -11.27 -34.16 -16.01
N SER A 229 -11.76 -33.32 -15.10
CA SER A 229 -13.17 -33.23 -14.76
C SER A 229 -13.48 -31.91 -14.03
N LEU A 230 -14.74 -31.50 -14.06
CA LEU A 230 -15.23 -30.35 -13.28
C LEU A 230 -14.94 -30.50 -11.77
N LYS A 231 -15.10 -31.71 -11.21
CA LYS A 231 -14.82 -31.97 -9.78
C LYS A 231 -13.34 -31.73 -9.44
N THR A 232 -12.43 -32.12 -10.33
CA THR A 232 -10.99 -31.87 -10.15
C THR A 232 -10.67 -30.38 -10.22
N ALA A 233 -11.30 -29.63 -11.13
CA ALA A 233 -11.13 -28.18 -11.22
C ALA A 233 -11.63 -27.47 -9.96
N GLN A 234 -12.82 -27.85 -9.48
CA GLN A 234 -13.41 -27.35 -8.24
C GLN A 234 -12.50 -27.63 -7.03
N LEU A 235 -12.01 -28.86 -6.89
CA LEU A 235 -11.12 -29.23 -5.78
C LEU A 235 -9.80 -28.46 -5.86
N THR A 236 -9.21 -28.33 -7.04
CA THR A 236 -7.96 -27.57 -7.24
C THR A 236 -8.13 -26.11 -6.82
N PHE A 237 -9.23 -25.47 -7.25
CA PHE A 237 -9.52 -24.09 -6.88
C PHE A 237 -9.82 -23.95 -5.39
N ALA A 238 -10.62 -24.85 -4.81
CA ALA A 238 -10.90 -24.86 -3.38
C ALA A 238 -9.63 -25.03 -2.53
N CYS A 239 -8.73 -25.95 -2.92
CA CYS A 239 -7.42 -26.10 -2.29
C CYS A 239 -6.56 -24.84 -2.43
N GLY A 240 -6.55 -24.21 -3.62
CA GLY A 240 -5.84 -22.95 -3.85
C GLY A 240 -6.32 -21.84 -2.91
N VAL A 241 -7.64 -21.66 -2.80
CA VAL A 241 -8.27 -20.70 -1.88
C VAL A 241 -7.95 -21.05 -0.42
N ALA A 242 -8.07 -22.32 -0.03
CA ALA A 242 -7.77 -22.77 1.33
C ALA A 242 -6.31 -22.49 1.72
N ILE A 243 -5.35 -22.70 0.80
CA ILE A 243 -3.94 -22.35 1.02
C ILE A 243 -3.79 -20.84 1.26
N GLN A 244 -4.47 -19.99 0.50
CA GLN A 244 -4.42 -18.53 0.73
C GLN A 244 -5.03 -18.15 2.08
N MET A 245 -6.14 -18.78 2.49
CA MET A 245 -6.74 -18.54 3.81
C MET A 245 -5.80 -18.95 4.94
N LEU A 246 -5.09 -20.09 4.81
CA LEU A 246 -4.12 -20.55 5.80
C LEU A 246 -2.94 -19.60 5.94
N VAL A 247 -2.47 -19.01 4.84
CA VAL A 247 -1.42 -17.98 4.88
C VAL A 247 -1.90 -16.76 5.66
N ILE A 248 -3.06 -16.19 5.28
CA ILE A 248 -3.64 -15.02 5.97
C ILE A 248 -3.88 -15.30 7.46
N TRP A 249 -4.32 -16.51 7.79
CA TRP A 249 -4.51 -16.95 9.17
C TRP A 249 -3.19 -17.04 9.94
N GLY A 250 -2.14 -17.59 9.32
CA GLY A 250 -0.81 -17.70 9.93
C GLY A 250 -0.20 -16.35 10.28
N ASP A 251 -0.44 -15.35 9.43
CA ASP A 251 0.03 -13.98 9.65
C ASP A 251 -0.82 -13.22 10.68
N HIS A 252 -2.04 -13.67 11.02
CA HIS A 252 -2.92 -12.96 11.94
C HIS A 252 -2.34 -12.86 13.37
N PRO A 253 -2.35 -11.68 14.01
CA PRO A 253 -2.94 -10.39 13.58
C PRO A 253 -1.92 -9.40 13.00
N CYS A 254 -0.78 -9.89 12.53
CA CYS A 254 0.35 -9.13 11.99
C CYS A 254 0.46 -9.24 10.46
N GLN A 255 -0.64 -9.00 9.73
CA GLN A 255 -0.70 -9.21 8.29
C GLN A 255 0.23 -8.30 7.47
N LEU A 256 0.69 -7.18 8.04
CA LEU A 256 1.66 -6.29 7.39
C LEU A 256 3.09 -6.82 7.48
N SER A 257 3.29 -7.95 8.17
CA SER A 257 4.56 -8.68 8.24
C SER A 257 4.67 -9.77 7.16
N TYR A 258 3.67 -9.88 6.27
CA TYR A 258 3.64 -10.92 5.24
C TYR A 258 4.68 -10.69 4.14
N TYR A 259 5.42 -11.75 3.82
CA TYR A 259 6.22 -11.90 2.61
C TYR A 259 6.00 -13.27 1.98
N ASN A 260 6.11 -13.36 0.66
CA ASN A 260 5.92 -14.62 -0.03
C ASN A 260 7.14 -15.56 0.08
N LEU A 261 7.00 -16.77 -0.47
CA LEU A 261 8.02 -17.80 -0.43
C LEU A 261 9.32 -17.47 -1.20
N LEU A 262 9.35 -16.46 -2.09
CA LEU A 262 10.58 -16.11 -2.84
C LEU A 262 11.68 -15.58 -1.93
N VAL A 263 11.28 -14.95 -0.83
CA VAL A 263 12.19 -14.41 0.18
C VAL A 263 12.16 -15.23 1.47
N GLY A 264 11.56 -16.42 1.46
CA GLY A 264 11.49 -17.29 2.65
C GLY A 264 10.59 -16.73 3.75
N GLN A 265 9.47 -16.08 3.38
CA GLN A 265 8.50 -15.48 4.31
C GLN A 265 9.14 -14.42 5.22
N LEU A 266 8.56 -14.16 6.39
CA LEU A 266 9.00 -13.12 7.31
C LEU A 266 10.43 -13.37 7.80
N ARG A 267 10.79 -14.62 8.08
CA ARG A 267 12.16 -15.00 8.46
C ARG A 267 13.19 -14.55 7.45
N GLY A 268 13.03 -14.97 6.20
CA GLY A 268 14.02 -14.65 5.17
C GLY A 268 13.97 -13.16 4.78
N ALA A 269 12.81 -12.51 4.81
CA ALA A 269 12.71 -11.05 4.66
C ALA A 269 13.52 -10.31 5.75
N SER A 270 13.45 -10.75 7.01
CA SER A 270 14.24 -10.18 8.09
C SER A 270 15.75 -10.36 7.88
N VAL A 271 16.18 -11.56 7.46
CA VAL A 271 17.60 -11.87 7.15
C VAL A 271 18.10 -11.04 5.97
N LEU A 272 17.27 -10.85 4.95
CA LEU A 272 17.58 -9.98 3.82
C LEU A 272 17.62 -8.50 4.20
N GLY A 273 17.21 -8.12 5.42
CA GLY A 273 17.18 -6.72 5.85
C GLY A 273 16.03 -5.92 5.24
N LEU A 274 14.87 -6.55 5.07
CA LEU A 274 13.61 -5.86 4.78
C LEU A 274 12.91 -5.43 6.07
N GLU A 275 11.95 -4.52 5.93
CA GLU A 275 11.04 -4.16 7.02
C GLU A 275 10.25 -5.36 7.51
N THR A 276 10.13 -5.50 8.82
CA THR A 276 9.50 -6.68 9.44
C THR A 276 8.07 -6.43 9.87
N THR A 277 7.71 -5.17 10.12
CA THR A 277 6.34 -4.74 10.42
C THR A 277 6.17 -3.30 9.98
N TYR A 278 4.93 -2.81 9.96
CA TYR A 278 4.59 -1.49 9.50
C TYR A 278 3.51 -0.87 10.39
N TRP A 279 3.65 0.43 10.69
CA TRP A 279 2.82 1.11 11.68
C TRP A 279 2.81 0.34 12.98
N GLN A 280 1.66 -0.01 13.53
CA GLN A 280 1.52 -0.58 14.87
C GLN A 280 0.80 -1.93 14.82
N ASP A 281 0.83 -2.59 13.66
CA ASP A 281 0.27 -3.93 13.45
C ASP A 281 0.76 -4.92 14.53
N SER A 282 2.01 -4.78 14.95
CA SER A 282 2.64 -5.63 15.96
C SER A 282 2.33 -5.21 17.40
N LEU A 283 1.69 -4.06 17.64
CA LEU A 283 1.18 -3.68 18.96
C LEU A 283 -0.21 -4.30 19.17
N THR A 284 -0.25 -5.62 19.14
CA THR A 284 -1.49 -6.40 19.14
C THR A 284 -2.23 -6.31 20.48
N ARG A 285 -3.51 -6.70 20.48
CA ARG A 285 -4.28 -6.77 21.73
C ARG A 285 -3.61 -7.64 22.79
N THR A 286 -3.06 -8.79 22.39
CA THR A 286 -2.36 -9.69 23.33
C THR A 286 -1.08 -9.06 23.84
N PHE A 287 -0.30 -8.40 22.98
CA PHE A 287 0.91 -7.68 23.41
C PHE A 287 0.60 -6.61 24.47
N TRP A 288 -0.49 -5.85 24.31
CA TRP A 288 -0.92 -4.88 25.32
C TRP A 288 -1.40 -5.53 26.63
N GLN A 289 -2.03 -6.70 26.56
CA GLN A 289 -2.43 -7.47 27.76
C GLN A 289 -1.19 -7.97 28.51
N ASP A 290 -0.20 -8.50 27.81
CA ASP A 290 1.06 -8.95 28.41
C ASP A 290 1.81 -7.76 29.06
N CYS A 291 1.80 -6.59 28.42
CA CYS A 291 2.33 -5.36 29.01
C CYS A 291 1.55 -4.95 30.28
N GLU A 292 0.23 -5.16 30.32
CA GLU A 292 -0.61 -4.84 31.48
C GLU A 292 -0.25 -5.66 32.73
N GLU A 293 0.20 -6.90 32.54
CA GLU A 293 0.61 -7.78 33.64
C GLU A 293 1.92 -7.33 34.27
N VAL A 294 2.82 -6.72 33.50
CA VAL A 294 4.17 -6.36 33.94
C VAL A 294 4.28 -4.91 34.38
N ILE A 295 3.66 -3.97 33.66
CA ILE A 295 3.82 -2.54 33.93
C ILE A 295 2.90 -2.09 35.08
N PRO A 296 3.44 -1.46 36.14
CA PRO A 296 2.65 -0.88 37.23
C PRO A 296 1.67 0.21 36.76
N ALA A 297 0.64 0.48 37.56
CA ALA A 297 -0.30 1.57 37.27
C ALA A 297 0.35 2.94 37.50
N GLY A 298 -0.05 3.95 36.71
CA GLY A 298 0.44 5.33 36.80
C GLY A 298 1.79 5.59 36.16
N GLU A 299 2.41 4.58 35.56
CA GLU A 299 3.73 4.68 34.92
C GLU A 299 3.72 5.56 33.66
N THR A 300 4.88 6.16 33.38
CA THR A 300 5.14 6.82 32.11
C THR A 300 5.89 5.86 31.19
N ILE A 301 5.32 5.62 30.01
CA ILE A 301 5.84 4.67 29.01
C ILE A 301 6.29 5.47 27.80
N SER A 302 7.56 5.29 27.44
CA SER A 302 8.10 5.80 26.18
C SER A 302 7.74 4.85 25.04
N LEU A 303 7.16 5.37 23.95
CA LEU A 303 6.75 4.58 22.79
C LEU A 303 7.48 5.05 21.53
N GLY A 304 8.07 4.10 20.81
CA GLY A 304 8.79 4.37 19.56
C GLY A 304 8.56 3.30 18.49
N PRO A 305 8.68 3.68 17.20
CA PRO A 305 8.69 5.05 16.70
C PRO A 305 7.30 5.73 16.76
N VAL A 306 7.26 7.07 16.72
CA VAL A 306 6.01 7.86 16.59
C VAL A 306 5.93 8.41 15.17
N LEU A 307 4.97 7.93 14.39
CA LEU A 307 4.87 8.17 12.94
C LEU A 307 3.97 9.35 12.58
N HIS A 308 3.09 9.79 13.49
CA HIS A 308 2.28 11.00 13.32
C HIS A 308 1.89 11.61 14.67
N GLN A 309 1.58 12.91 14.65
CA GLN A 309 1.35 13.73 15.86
C GLN A 309 0.19 13.26 16.76
N PHE A 310 -0.80 12.55 16.20
CA PHE A 310 -1.98 12.06 16.93
C PHE A 310 -1.83 10.63 17.46
N GLN A 311 -0.73 9.93 17.14
CA GLN A 311 -0.59 8.49 17.36
C GLN A 311 -0.74 8.08 18.83
N LEU A 312 -0.08 8.81 19.74
CA LEU A 312 -0.11 8.49 21.17
C LEU A 312 -1.47 8.80 21.80
N GLU A 313 -2.11 9.88 21.37
CA GLU A 313 -3.46 10.25 21.81
C GLU A 313 -4.48 9.20 21.35
N ASP A 314 -4.38 8.77 20.10
CA ASP A 314 -5.23 7.72 19.52
C ASP A 314 -5.07 6.41 20.29
N LEU A 315 -3.83 5.99 20.58
CA LEU A 315 -3.57 4.81 21.40
C LEU A 315 -4.17 4.95 22.81
N THR A 316 -3.98 6.09 23.46
CA THR A 316 -4.52 6.35 24.80
C THR A 316 -6.05 6.24 24.84
N ARG A 317 -6.73 6.65 23.77
CA ARG A 317 -8.19 6.56 23.64
C ARG A 317 -8.68 5.17 23.26
N GLN A 318 -7.87 4.37 22.56
CA GLN A 318 -8.32 3.10 21.96
C GLN A 318 -7.86 1.85 22.72
N ILE A 319 -6.76 1.91 23.48
CA ILE A 319 -6.19 0.75 24.16
C ILE A 319 -6.69 0.66 25.62
N PRO A 320 -7.47 -0.37 25.98
CA PRO A 320 -8.04 -0.49 27.33
C PRO A 320 -6.99 -0.61 28.44
N ALA A 321 -5.85 -1.26 28.18
CA ALA A 321 -4.77 -1.42 29.14
C ALA A 321 -4.22 -0.06 29.62
N ILE A 322 -4.01 0.88 28.69
CA ILE A 322 -3.52 2.23 28.98
C ILE A 322 -4.49 2.96 29.91
N GLN A 323 -5.79 2.88 29.62
CA GLN A 323 -6.83 3.55 30.42
C GLN A 323 -6.98 2.92 31.81
N LYS A 324 -7.05 1.59 31.86
CA LYS A 324 -7.23 0.84 33.11
C LYS A 324 -6.07 1.06 34.08
N LYS A 325 -4.84 1.15 33.57
CA LYS A 325 -3.63 1.38 34.36
C LYS A 325 -3.26 2.85 34.50
N ASN A 326 -4.00 3.77 33.87
CA ASN A 326 -3.71 5.20 33.85
C ASN A 326 -2.26 5.51 33.43
N TRP A 327 -1.78 4.85 32.36
CA TRP A 327 -0.44 5.07 31.84
C TRP A 327 -0.36 6.38 31.04
N LYS A 328 0.78 7.06 31.15
CA LYS A 328 1.11 8.22 30.31
C LYS A 328 2.05 7.79 29.19
N LEU A 329 1.61 7.94 27.94
CA LEU A 329 2.49 7.72 26.78
C LEU A 329 3.28 8.98 26.43
N VAL A 330 4.58 8.82 26.21
CA VAL A 330 5.48 9.87 25.69
C VAL A 330 6.24 9.34 24.47
N PRO A 331 6.63 10.19 23.50
CA PRO A 331 7.45 9.75 22.39
C PRO A 331 8.80 9.21 22.87
N ALA A 332 9.33 8.20 22.18
CA ALA A 332 10.69 7.67 22.41
C ALA A 332 11.81 8.74 22.31
N THR A 333 11.55 9.82 21.58
CA THR A 333 12.47 10.97 21.45
C THR A 333 12.44 11.90 22.66
N ASP A 334 11.43 11.79 23.52
CA ASP A 334 11.33 12.56 24.75
C ASP A 334 12.23 11.92 25.81
N LYS A 335 13.21 12.69 26.33
CA LYS A 335 14.14 12.25 27.38
C LYS A 335 13.53 12.26 28.79
N SER A 336 12.21 12.46 28.90
CA SER A 336 11.50 12.24 30.16
C SER A 336 11.85 10.88 30.78
N SER A 337 11.89 10.80 32.11
CA SER A 337 12.29 9.59 32.86
C SER A 337 11.21 8.51 32.81
N ALA A 338 10.93 7.98 31.62
CA ALA A 338 10.09 6.80 31.45
C ALA A 338 10.85 5.58 32.00
N ALA A 339 10.21 4.76 32.83
CA ALA A 339 10.80 3.53 33.33
C ALA A 339 10.69 2.38 32.30
N TYR A 340 9.80 2.52 31.32
CA TYR A 340 9.49 1.50 30.33
C TYR A 340 9.53 2.07 28.91
N ARG A 341 9.99 1.24 27.96
CA ARG A 341 10.04 1.53 26.52
C ARG A 341 9.29 0.45 25.75
N ILE A 342 8.29 0.85 24.97
CA ILE A 342 7.65 -0.02 23.97
C ILE A 342 8.21 0.34 22.60
N LEU A 343 8.72 -0.66 21.89
CA LEU A 343 9.17 -0.52 20.50
C LEU A 343 8.38 -1.47 19.60
N PHE A 344 7.89 -0.97 18.47
CA PHE A 344 7.55 -1.81 17.33
C PHE A 344 8.62 -1.66 16.26
N LEU A 345 9.04 -2.77 15.65
CA LEU A 345 10.28 -2.83 14.86
C LEU A 345 10.06 -2.40 13.40
N ARG A 346 9.65 -1.14 13.23
CA ARG A 346 9.74 -0.43 11.95
C ARG A 346 11.14 0.17 11.83
N LYS A 347 12.03 -0.59 11.20
CA LYS A 347 13.49 -0.37 11.25
C LYS A 347 13.92 0.97 10.65
N ALA A 348 13.18 1.49 9.68
CA ALA A 348 13.45 2.78 9.04
C ALA A 348 13.37 3.97 9.99
N ASP A 349 12.68 3.84 11.13
CA ASP A 349 12.42 4.93 12.06
C ASP A 349 12.99 4.65 13.46
N LEU A 350 13.72 3.55 13.64
CA LEU A 350 14.43 3.27 14.88
C LEU A 350 15.72 4.10 14.96
N SER A 351 15.97 4.69 16.13
CA SER A 351 17.21 5.42 16.40
C SER A 351 18.36 4.46 16.69
N ALA A 352 19.60 4.96 16.64
CA ALA A 352 20.77 4.20 17.08
C ALA A 352 20.66 3.76 18.55
N GLU A 353 20.04 4.58 19.40
CA GLU A 353 19.74 4.27 20.80
C GLU A 353 18.76 3.09 20.91
N ASP A 354 17.71 3.07 20.08
CA ASP A 354 16.75 1.95 20.07
C ASP A 354 17.43 0.64 19.63
N PHE A 355 18.32 0.68 18.63
CA PHE A 355 19.11 -0.49 18.24
C PHE A 355 20.06 -0.97 19.34
N GLN A 356 20.72 -0.05 20.03
CA GLN A 356 21.59 -0.37 21.16
C GLN A 356 20.77 -1.01 22.30
N LEU A 357 19.64 -0.41 22.66
CA LEU A 357 18.76 -0.90 23.70
C LEU A 357 18.22 -2.31 23.37
N LEU A 358 17.85 -2.56 22.10
CA LEU A 358 17.46 -3.90 21.63
C LEU A 358 18.56 -4.95 21.75
N SER A 359 19.84 -4.54 21.73
CA SER A 359 20.98 -5.44 21.83
C SER A 359 21.42 -5.73 23.27
N GLU A 360 21.20 -4.78 24.18
CA GLU A 360 21.68 -4.84 25.57
C GLU A 360 20.60 -5.25 26.56
N ALA A 361 19.37 -4.77 26.38
CA ALA A 361 18.29 -4.95 27.35
C ALA A 361 17.62 -6.32 27.19
N LYS A 362 17.38 -7.00 28.32
CA LYS A 362 16.54 -8.19 28.33
C LYS A 362 15.08 -7.78 28.21
N PRO A 363 14.33 -8.30 27.22
CA PRO A 363 12.95 -7.91 27.04
C PRO A 363 12.03 -8.50 28.10
N LEU A 364 11.09 -7.67 28.56
CA LEU A 364 10.05 -8.05 29.51
C LEU A 364 8.89 -8.75 28.82
N VAL A 365 8.51 -8.23 27.64
CA VAL A 365 7.49 -8.80 26.77
C VAL A 365 8.02 -8.73 25.34
N GLU A 366 7.83 -9.79 24.57
CA GLU A 366 8.19 -9.85 23.16
C GLU A 366 6.99 -10.32 22.34
N LEU A 367 6.73 -9.66 21.22
CA LEU A 367 5.92 -10.24 20.16
C LEU A 367 6.84 -10.73 19.04
N LYS A 368 6.84 -12.05 18.83
CA LYS A 368 7.56 -12.70 17.73
C LYS A 368 6.59 -13.39 16.78
N ARG A 369 6.90 -13.32 15.48
CA ARG A 369 6.25 -14.11 14.44
C ARG A 369 7.29 -14.82 13.61
N GLU A 370 7.10 -16.13 13.44
CA GLU A 370 8.11 -17.00 12.85
C GLU A 370 9.50 -16.77 13.49
N GLY A 371 9.60 -16.55 14.80
CA GLY A 371 10.88 -16.25 15.47
C GLY A 371 11.51 -14.89 15.14
N VAL A 372 10.88 -14.04 14.35
CA VAL A 372 11.27 -12.64 14.08
C VAL A 372 10.58 -11.73 15.09
N LEU A 373 11.37 -10.88 15.78
CA LEU A 373 10.85 -9.89 16.73
C LEU A 373 10.14 -8.75 15.98
N LEU A 374 8.91 -8.45 16.38
CA LEU A 374 8.07 -7.42 15.75
C LEU A 374 7.69 -6.29 16.71
N ALA A 375 7.56 -6.58 18.00
CA ALA A 375 7.38 -5.59 19.05
C ALA A 375 8.00 -6.08 20.36
N VAL A 376 8.38 -5.15 21.23
CA VAL A 376 9.03 -5.44 22.49
C VAL A 376 8.70 -4.40 23.56
N LEU A 377 8.63 -4.86 24.81
CA LEU A 377 8.66 -4.03 26.01
C LEU A 377 10.01 -4.21 26.72
N LEU A 378 10.67 -3.10 26.98
CA LEU A 378 11.97 -3.03 27.65
C LEU A 378 11.83 -2.19 28.92
N GLN A 379 12.55 -2.59 29.98
CA GLN A 379 12.76 -1.74 31.14
C GLN A 379 13.95 -0.83 30.88
N LEU A 380 13.79 0.47 31.08
CA LEU A 380 14.87 1.42 30.94
C LEU A 380 15.72 1.43 32.22
N PRO A 381 17.05 1.59 32.11
CA PRO A 381 17.91 1.75 33.28
C PRO A 381 17.44 2.94 34.11
N SER A 382 17.36 2.78 35.43
CA SER A 382 17.05 3.88 36.34
C SER A 382 18.11 4.98 36.13
N SER A 383 17.70 6.20 35.79
CA SER A 383 18.57 7.36 35.56
C SER A 383 19.21 7.90 36.85
N GLN A 384 19.67 7.02 37.75
CA GLN A 384 20.25 7.35 39.06
C GLN A 384 21.78 7.22 39.13
N THR A 385 22.47 6.87 38.04
CA THR A 385 23.92 6.58 38.10
C THR A 385 24.86 7.70 37.66
N GLU A 386 24.38 8.92 37.36
CA GLU A 386 25.25 10.05 36.99
C GLU A 386 25.42 11.13 38.07
N VAL A 387 24.80 11.00 39.24
CA VAL A 387 24.94 11.99 40.33
C VAL A 387 25.98 11.58 41.38
N GLN A 388 26.36 10.30 41.50
CA GLN A 388 27.32 9.86 42.51
C GLN A 388 28.80 9.94 42.10
N SER A 389 29.14 10.22 40.84
CA SER A 389 30.54 10.44 40.43
C SER A 389 31.02 11.89 40.60
N ASN A 390 30.11 12.85 40.81
CA ASN A 390 30.49 14.27 41.01
C ASN A 390 30.60 14.68 42.50
N GLU A 391 30.26 13.81 43.46
CA GLU A 391 30.44 14.08 44.90
C GLU A 391 31.69 13.41 45.50
N GLN A 392 32.50 12.71 44.69
CA GLN A 392 33.80 12.16 45.13
C GLN A 392 35.02 12.97 44.63
N GLU A 393 34.81 14.08 43.91
CA GLU A 393 35.88 14.97 43.44
C GLU A 393 35.72 16.45 43.89
N ALA A 394 34.93 16.73 44.93
CA ALA A 394 34.81 18.07 45.53
C ALA A 394 35.47 18.17 46.91
#